data_AF-A0AAU1ANL1-F1
#
_entry.id   AF-A0AAU1ANL1-F1
#
_cell.length_a   1.000
_cell.length_b   1.000
_cell.length_c   1.000
_cell.angle_alpha   90.00
_cell.angle_beta   90.00
_cell.angle_gamma   90.00
#
_symmetry.space_group_name_H-M   'P 1'
#
loop_
_entity.id
_entity.type
_entity.pdbx_description
1 polymer ?
#
loop_
_entity_poly.entity_id
_entity_poly.type
_entity_poly.pdbx_seq_one_letter_code
_entity_poly.pdbx_strand_id
1 'polypeptide(L)'
;MRVLFDGPAPVDYGQIYVTSRELPNMKGAFAGQANGLCGAGDPGALLLMTGTHSGRVHFRIEVYDGEPSAATEEWEEVVELSFRPRDAVVDLVPWGDEPLAQLPLIPEGQDTGRLLAYRVRYCARGHG
;
A
#
# COMPACT_ATOMS: atom_id res chain seq x y z
N MET A 1 -13.26 -5.26 9.16
CA MET A 1 -12.83 -4.88 7.79
C MET A 1 -13.42 -3.53 7.45
N ARG A 2 -12.60 -2.60 6.97
CA ARG A 2 -13.03 -1.30 6.43
C ARG A 2 -12.36 -1.09 5.07
N VAL A 3 -13.09 -0.57 4.10
CA VAL A 3 -12.54 -0.15 2.81
C VAL A 3 -12.09 1.31 2.95
N LEU A 4 -10.80 1.56 2.75
CA LEU A 4 -10.20 2.90 2.84
C LEU A 4 -10.15 3.60 1.48
N PHE A 5 -10.06 2.82 0.40
CA PHE A 5 -10.12 3.30 -0.97
C PHE A 5 -10.65 2.19 -1.88
N ASP A 6 -11.50 2.55 -2.84
CA ASP A 6 -11.96 1.64 -3.90
C ASP A 6 -12.30 2.47 -5.14
N GLY A 7 -11.42 2.44 -6.14
CA GLY A 7 -11.62 3.25 -7.34
C GLY A 7 -10.41 3.33 -8.27
N PRO A 8 -10.49 4.14 -9.33
CA PRO A 8 -9.43 4.25 -10.31
C PRO A 8 -8.31 5.16 -9.82
N ALA A 9 -7.13 4.60 -9.63
CA ALA A 9 -5.92 5.34 -9.29
C ALA A 9 -5.09 5.63 -10.55
N PRO A 10 -4.67 6.90 -10.78
CA PRO A 10 -3.70 7.19 -11.82
C PRO A 10 -2.35 6.57 -11.45
N VAL A 11 -1.63 6.11 -12.47
CA VAL A 11 -0.31 5.52 -12.33
C VAL A 11 0.58 6.09 -13.42
N ASP A 12 1.81 6.42 -13.03
CA ASP A 12 2.90 6.73 -13.93
C ASP A 12 4.15 6.01 -13.46
N TYR A 13 4.93 5.49 -14.41
CA TYR A 13 6.10 4.64 -14.17
C TYR A 13 5.79 3.35 -13.39
N GLY A 14 4.56 2.84 -13.50
CA GLY A 14 4.15 1.57 -12.89
C GLY A 14 4.15 1.57 -11.38
N GLN A 15 4.00 2.74 -10.76
CA GLN A 15 4.15 2.91 -9.32
C GLN A 15 3.04 3.75 -8.69
N ILE A 16 2.73 3.41 -7.45
CA ILE A 16 1.86 4.16 -6.55
C ILE A 16 2.36 3.97 -5.11
N TYR A 17 2.06 4.93 -4.23
CA TYR A 17 2.61 4.94 -2.88
C TYR A 17 1.52 4.95 -1.82
N VAL A 18 1.83 4.31 -0.69
CA VAL A 18 1.13 4.59 0.57
C VAL A 18 2.15 5.20 1.52
N THR A 19 1.91 6.39 2.07
CA THR A 19 2.89 7.05 2.95
C THR A 19 2.25 7.76 4.14
N SER A 20 2.91 7.73 5.29
CA SER A 20 2.54 8.56 6.44
C SER A 20 2.84 10.04 6.23
N ARG A 21 3.90 10.38 5.49
CA ARG A 21 4.35 11.77 5.26
C ARG A 21 5.18 11.93 3.99
N GLU A 22 6.23 11.12 3.85
CA GLU A 22 7.26 11.26 2.81
C GLU A 22 7.24 10.07 1.84
N LEU A 23 7.47 10.33 0.56
CA LEU A 23 7.58 9.25 -0.42
C LEU A 23 8.81 8.36 -0.11
N PRO A 24 8.71 7.04 -0.33
CA PRO A 24 9.81 6.13 -0.04
C PRO A 24 11.00 6.41 -0.98
N ASN A 25 12.21 6.24 -0.45
CA ASN A 25 13.40 6.19 -1.29
C ASN A 25 13.41 4.89 -2.11
N MET A 26 13.29 5.00 -3.43
CA MET A 26 13.31 3.85 -4.36
C MET A 26 14.48 2.88 -4.12
N LYS A 27 15.68 3.39 -3.82
CA LYS A 27 16.87 2.53 -3.60
C LYS A 27 16.74 1.63 -2.37
N GLY A 28 15.97 2.06 -1.37
CA GLY A 28 15.78 1.35 -0.11
C GLY A 28 14.43 0.65 0.02
N ALA A 29 13.47 0.95 -0.87
CA ALA A 29 12.08 0.50 -0.73
C ALA A 29 11.93 -1.03 -0.66
N PHE A 30 12.79 -1.78 -1.34
CA PHE A 30 12.78 -3.26 -1.33
C PHE A 30 13.89 -3.88 -0.47
N ALA A 31 14.61 -3.07 0.33
CA ALA A 31 15.72 -3.58 1.12
C ALA A 31 15.27 -4.72 2.06
N GLY A 32 15.94 -5.87 1.97
CA GLY A 32 15.60 -7.06 2.76
C GLY A 32 14.37 -7.83 2.29
N GLN A 33 13.80 -7.49 1.14
CA GLN A 33 12.62 -8.16 0.57
C GLN A 33 13.01 -8.93 -0.69
N ALA A 34 12.43 -10.12 -0.85
CA ALA A 34 12.68 -10.98 -2.01
C ALA A 34 11.71 -10.73 -3.18
N ASN A 35 10.78 -9.78 -3.04
CA ASN A 35 9.75 -9.48 -4.03
C ASN A 35 10.05 -8.15 -4.74
N GLY A 36 9.47 -7.96 -5.93
CA GLY A 36 9.53 -6.71 -6.68
C GLY A 36 8.20 -5.95 -6.75
N LEU A 37 7.16 -6.43 -6.06
CA LEU A 37 5.78 -5.98 -6.24
C LEU A 37 5.35 -4.96 -5.18
N CYS A 38 5.73 -5.16 -3.91
CA CYS A 38 5.48 -4.22 -2.82
C CYS A 38 6.72 -4.08 -1.95
N GLY A 39 7.26 -2.87 -1.88
CA GLY A 39 8.40 -2.49 -1.07
C GLY A 39 7.97 -1.79 0.23
N ALA A 40 8.49 -2.24 1.37
CA ALA A 40 8.29 -1.63 2.70
C ALA A 40 9.57 -1.55 3.53
N GLY A 41 10.72 -1.42 2.85
CA GLY A 41 12.02 -1.25 3.50
C GLY A 41 12.14 0.06 4.27
N ASP A 42 11.34 1.09 3.91
CA ASP A 42 11.29 2.37 4.60
C ASP A 42 10.10 2.43 5.57
N PRO A 43 10.33 2.55 6.89
CA PRO A 43 9.24 2.74 7.85
C PRO A 43 8.41 3.96 7.50
N GLY A 44 7.09 3.80 7.41
CA GLY A 44 6.14 4.86 7.10
C GLY A 44 5.72 4.91 5.64
N ALA A 45 6.37 4.18 4.74
CA ALA A 45 6.01 4.15 3.32
C ALA A 45 5.94 2.74 2.71
N LEU A 46 5.09 2.61 1.70
CA LEU A 46 5.01 1.49 0.77
C LEU A 46 5.24 2.00 -0.65
N LEU A 47 6.08 1.31 -1.42
CA LEU A 47 6.17 1.43 -2.87
C LEU A 47 5.43 0.24 -3.48
N LEU A 48 4.41 0.51 -4.28
CA LEU A 48 3.53 -0.50 -4.86
C LEU A 48 3.72 -0.47 -6.37
N MET A 49 4.22 -1.57 -6.93
CA MET A 49 4.35 -1.73 -8.37
C MET A 49 3.04 -2.21 -8.96
N THR A 50 2.76 -1.74 -10.18
CA THR A 50 1.59 -2.15 -10.96
C THR A 50 2.04 -2.58 -12.35
N GLY A 51 1.34 -3.51 -12.98
CA GLY A 51 1.67 -3.93 -14.35
C GLY A 51 1.42 -2.84 -15.40
N THR A 52 0.56 -1.86 -15.11
CA THR A 52 0.30 -0.72 -16.01
C THR A 52 1.37 0.34 -15.82
N HIS A 53 2.18 0.61 -16.85
CA HIS A 53 3.22 1.65 -16.77
C HIS A 53 2.63 3.06 -16.61
N SER A 54 1.68 3.45 -17.46
CA SER A 54 1.01 4.75 -17.38
C SER A 54 -0.47 4.61 -17.69
N GLY A 55 -1.34 5.28 -16.94
CA GLY A 55 -2.78 5.23 -17.13
C GLY A 55 -3.54 5.22 -15.82
N ARG A 56 -4.60 4.40 -15.73
CA ARG A 56 -5.38 4.23 -14.51
C ARG A 56 -5.57 2.74 -14.22
N VAL A 57 -5.34 2.35 -12.97
CA VAL A 57 -5.61 1.01 -12.47
C VAL A 57 -6.75 1.06 -11.46
N HIS A 58 -7.56 0.00 -11.41
CA HIS A 58 -8.52 -0.14 -10.32
C HIS A 58 -7.77 -0.55 -9.06
N PHE A 59 -7.79 0.28 -8.03
CA PHE A 59 -7.06 0.06 -6.78
C PHE A 59 -8.04 0.00 -5.62
N ARG A 60 -7.87 -0.99 -4.76
CA ARG A 60 -8.70 -1.18 -3.56
C ARG A 60 -7.81 -1.41 -2.35
N ILE A 61 -8.07 -0.66 -1.29
CA ILE A 61 -7.33 -0.73 -0.03
C ILE A 61 -8.32 -1.04 1.08
N GLU A 62 -8.00 -2.10 1.82
CA GLU A 62 -8.80 -2.58 2.93
C GLU A 62 -7.93 -2.71 4.17
N VAL A 63 -8.52 -2.40 5.32
CA VAL A 63 -7.91 -2.65 6.63
C VAL A 63 -8.76 -3.63 7.40
N TYR A 64 -8.11 -4.60 8.03
CA TYR A 64 -8.71 -5.66 8.79
C TYR A 64 -8.22 -5.61 10.24
N ASP A 65 -9.13 -5.84 11.18
CA ASP A 65 -8.80 -5.94 12.62
C ASP A 65 -8.17 -7.30 12.99
N GLY A 66 -8.11 -8.22 12.02
CA GLY A 66 -7.53 -9.55 12.13
C GLY A 66 -7.05 -10.06 10.78
N GLU A 67 -6.75 -11.35 10.70
CA GLU A 67 -6.29 -11.98 9.47
C GLU A 67 -7.37 -11.99 8.38
N PRO A 68 -7.10 -11.44 7.18
CA PRO A 68 -8.03 -11.56 6.06
C PRO A 68 -8.09 -12.99 5.54
N SER A 69 -9.24 -13.36 4.95
CA SER A 69 -9.40 -14.61 4.19
C SER A 69 -8.27 -14.78 3.17
N ALA A 70 -7.91 -16.02 2.82
CA ALA A 70 -6.88 -16.28 1.81
C ALA A 70 -7.16 -15.53 0.49
N ALA A 71 -6.09 -15.15 -0.22
CA ALA A 71 -6.23 -14.56 -1.54
C ALA A 71 -6.92 -15.56 -2.48
N THR A 72 -7.81 -15.04 -3.31
CA THR A 72 -8.51 -15.79 -4.35
C THR A 72 -7.58 -16.14 -5.51
N GLU A 73 -7.91 -17.17 -6.28
CA GLU A 73 -7.13 -17.63 -7.44
C GLU A 73 -7.13 -16.65 -8.63
N GLU A 74 -7.87 -15.54 -8.55
CA GLU A 74 -7.92 -14.51 -9.58
C GLU A 74 -6.68 -13.59 -9.60
N TRP A 75 -5.86 -13.65 -8.55
CA TRP A 75 -4.63 -12.86 -8.42
C TRP A 75 -3.45 -13.65 -8.94
N GLU A 76 -2.68 -13.04 -9.85
CA GLU A 76 -1.50 -13.65 -10.47
C GLU A 76 -0.29 -13.60 -9.54
N GLU A 77 -0.14 -12.50 -8.82
CA GLU A 77 0.92 -12.30 -7.84
C GLU A 77 0.36 -11.82 -6.50
N VAL A 78 0.82 -12.43 -5.42
CA VAL A 78 0.46 -12.06 -4.05
C VAL A 78 1.71 -12.04 -3.19
N VAL A 79 1.99 -10.91 -2.56
CA VAL A 79 3.13 -10.76 -1.64
C VAL A 79 2.63 -10.33 -0.27
N GLU A 80 3.28 -10.84 0.78
CA GLU A 80 3.02 -10.41 2.15
C GLU A 80 4.30 -9.87 2.80
N LEU A 81 4.15 -8.76 3.53
CA LEU A 81 5.24 -8.06 4.19
C LEU A 81 4.74 -7.27 5.40
N SER A 82 5.69 -6.74 6.18
CA SER A 82 5.37 -5.90 7.34
C SER A 82 5.49 -4.42 6.99
N PHE A 83 4.44 -3.65 7.28
CA PHE A 83 4.41 -2.20 7.18
C PHE A 83 4.40 -1.58 8.56
N ARG A 84 5.25 -0.57 8.80
CA ARG A 84 5.31 0.17 10.07
C ARG A 84 4.94 1.63 9.81
N PRO A 85 3.65 2.01 9.93
CA PRO A 85 3.25 3.41 9.72
C PRO A 85 3.84 4.31 10.80
N ARG A 86 4.05 5.59 10.45
CA ARG A 86 4.48 6.64 11.39
C ARG A 86 3.32 7.50 11.89
N ASP A 87 2.19 7.50 11.18
CA ASP A 87 0.97 8.18 11.57
C ASP A 87 -0.25 7.25 11.46
N ALA A 88 -1.30 7.57 12.22
CA ALA A 88 -2.56 6.84 12.25
C ALA A 88 -3.36 6.96 10.94
N VAL A 89 -3.03 7.97 10.13
CA VAL A 89 -3.57 8.22 8.80
C VAL A 89 -2.37 8.23 7.84
N VAL A 90 -2.52 7.55 6.72
CA VAL A 90 -1.54 7.53 5.63
C VAL A 90 -2.21 7.93 4.34
N ASP A 91 -1.47 8.44 3.38
CA ASP A 91 -1.99 8.91 2.11
C ASP A 91 -1.70 7.89 1.00
N LEU A 92 -2.68 7.70 0.11
CA LEU A 92 -2.48 7.07 -1.19
C LEU A 92 -2.02 8.14 -2.17
N VAL A 93 -0.81 8.02 -2.71
CA VAL A 93 -0.17 9.07 -3.51
C VAL A 93 0.26 8.50 -4.87
N PRO A 94 -0.25 9.01 -5.99
CA PRO A 94 0.30 8.73 -7.32
C PRO A 94 1.65 9.41 -7.52
N TRP A 95 2.45 8.94 -8.47
CA TRP A 95 3.72 9.60 -8.77
C TRP A 95 3.53 11.01 -9.32
N GLY A 96 4.19 11.99 -8.70
CA GLY A 96 4.21 13.38 -9.18
C GLY A 96 2.93 14.17 -8.92
N ASP A 97 1.96 13.58 -8.21
CA ASP A 97 0.67 14.18 -7.89
C ASP A 97 0.50 14.39 -6.37
N GLU A 98 -0.51 15.18 -6.01
CA GLU A 98 -1.01 15.29 -4.64
C GLU A 98 -1.68 13.97 -4.17
N PRO A 99 -1.86 13.78 -2.85
CA PRO A 99 -2.60 12.64 -2.31
C PRO A 99 -3.96 12.44 -3.00
N LEU A 100 -4.17 11.22 -3.50
CA LEU A 100 -5.45 10.79 -4.08
C LEU A 100 -6.50 10.54 -3.00
N ALA A 101 -6.09 10.01 -1.85
CA ALA A 101 -6.97 9.70 -0.73
C ALA A 101 -6.21 9.63 0.59
N GLN A 102 -6.88 9.98 1.69
CA GLN A 102 -6.41 9.74 3.06
C GLN A 102 -6.96 8.42 3.59
N LEU A 103 -6.12 7.62 4.22
CA LEU A 103 -6.39 6.25 4.64
C LEU A 103 -6.26 6.14 6.17
N PRO A 104 -7.36 6.29 6.93
CA PRO A 104 -7.33 6.16 8.38
C PRO A 104 -7.16 4.69 8.81
N LEU A 105 -5.94 4.33 9.21
CA LEU A 105 -5.55 2.97 9.57
C LEU A 105 -6.21 2.47 10.85
N ILE A 106 -6.57 3.38 11.75
CA ILE A 106 -7.36 3.10 12.95
C ILE A 106 -8.69 3.89 12.90
N PRO A 107 -9.77 3.37 13.50
CA PRO A 107 -10.98 4.12 13.80
C PRO A 107 -10.73 5.38 14.64
N GLU A 108 -11.56 6.41 14.45
CA GLU A 108 -11.53 7.63 15.25
C GLU A 108 -11.73 7.32 16.75
N GLY A 109 -10.96 8.00 17.60
CA GLY A 109 -11.05 7.86 19.06
C GLY A 109 -10.23 6.71 19.68
N GLN A 110 -9.46 5.94 18.89
CA GLN A 110 -8.50 4.98 19.43
C GLN A 110 -7.16 5.63 19.80
N ASP A 111 -6.63 5.28 20.97
CA ASP A 111 -5.35 5.78 21.50
C ASP A 111 -4.17 5.39 20.58
N THR A 112 -3.43 6.40 20.12
CA THR A 112 -2.30 6.29 19.19
C THR A 112 -0.95 6.07 19.87
N GLY A 113 -0.91 5.88 21.20
CA GLY A 113 0.33 5.80 21.98
C GLY A 113 1.42 4.87 21.41
N ARG A 114 1.05 3.84 20.66
CA ARG A 114 1.98 3.11 19.77
C ARG A 114 1.27 2.53 18.55
N LEU A 115 1.61 3.03 17.36
CA LEU A 115 1.17 2.41 16.11
C LEU A 115 1.76 1.01 15.97
N LEU A 116 0.90 0.05 15.64
CA LEU A 116 1.30 -1.33 15.40
C LEU A 116 1.83 -1.51 13.97
N ALA A 117 2.67 -2.51 13.80
CA ALA A 117 3.02 -2.97 12.46
C ALA A 117 1.81 -3.68 11.84
N TYR A 118 1.53 -3.43 10.58
CA TYR A 118 0.50 -4.10 9.79
C TYR A 118 1.15 -5.18 8.95
N ARG A 119 0.52 -6.35 8.86
CA ARG A 119 0.79 -7.30 7.79
C ARG A 119 0.07 -6.81 6.55
N VAL A 120 0.81 -6.45 5.52
CA VAL A 120 0.26 -6.02 4.23
C VAL A 120 0.29 -7.21 3.29
N ARG A 121 -0.86 -7.50 2.70
CA ARG A 121 -0.98 -8.37 1.54
C ARG A 121 -1.25 -7.49 0.33
N TYR A 122 -0.37 -7.57 -0.66
CA TYR A 122 -0.57 -6.88 -1.93
C TYR A 122 -0.79 -7.91 -3.03
N CYS A 123 -1.95 -7.81 -3.69
CA CYS A 123 -2.38 -8.71 -4.75
C CYS A 123 -2.42 -7.93 -6.06
N ALA A 124 -1.86 -8.49 -7.13
CA ALA A 124 -1.84 -7.90 -8.46
C ALA A 124 -2.24 -8.92 -9.54
N ARG A 125 -2.78 -8.39 -10.64
CA ARG A 125 -3.07 -9.12 -11.87
C ARG A 125 -2.74 -8.24 -13.07
N GLY A 126 -2.38 -8.82 -14.21
CA GLY A 126 -1.88 -8.11 -15.36
C GLY A 126 -0.47 -7.56 -15.14
N HIS A 127 0.33 -8.19 -14.28
CA HIS A 127 1.74 -7.87 -14.05
C HIS A 127 2.58 -8.90 -14.81
N GLY A 128 2.91 -8.61 -16.06
CA GLY A 128 3.62 -9.50 -16.97
C GLY A 128 4.17 -8.78 -18.20
#